data_AF-A0A7W6JEL3-F1
#
_entry.id   AF-A0A7W6JEL3-F1
#
_cell.length_a   1.000
_cell.length_b   1.000
_cell.length_c   1.000
_cell.angle_alpha   90.00
_cell.angle_beta   90.00
_cell.angle_gamma   90.00
#
_symmetry.space_group_name_H-M   'P 1'
#
loop_
_entity.id
_entity.type
_entity.pdbx_description
1 polymer ?
#
loop_
_entity_poly.entity_id
_entity_poly.type
_entity_poly.pdbx_seq_one_letter_code
_entity_poly.pdbx_strand_id
1 'polypeptide(L)'
;MSNVRSGRLLAGLCVVVLGSAATPTRAEPATTPCPPRWGEPGKPLVTSAETAIAIYVAVERDFFPAADPVGFPQVEAVDRGDWWAVFRYRPAEQGADGELLLTSGGGQLSVRIAKCDGAVSDVHLTR
;
A
#
# COMPACT_ATOMS: atom_id res chain seq x y z
N MET A 1 66.64 -0.35 -50.80
CA MET A 1 66.59 0.68 -49.74
C MET A 1 65.25 1.37 -49.79
N SER A 2 64.32 1.03 -48.90
CA SER A 2 63.23 1.89 -48.40
C SER A 2 62.38 1.12 -47.38
N ASN A 3 62.17 1.77 -46.23
CA ASN A 3 61.59 1.26 -44.99
C ASN A 3 60.07 1.48 -44.94
N VAL A 4 59.30 0.54 -44.38
CA VAL A 4 58.02 0.79 -43.66
C VAL A 4 57.80 -0.38 -42.67
N ARG A 5 58.21 -0.32 -41.40
CA ARG A 5 57.52 0.13 -40.15
C ARG A 5 56.12 -0.45 -39.86
N SER A 6 56.10 -1.27 -38.80
CA SER A 6 55.21 -1.23 -37.61
C SER A 6 53.70 -1.32 -37.79
N GLY A 7 53.12 -2.40 -37.24
CA GLY A 7 51.74 -2.45 -36.77
C GLY A 7 51.69 -3.16 -35.42
N ARG A 8 51.67 -2.40 -34.32
CA ARG A 8 51.41 -2.90 -32.96
C ARG A 8 49.91 -3.10 -32.80
N LEU A 9 49.46 -4.33 -32.53
CA LEU A 9 48.10 -4.62 -32.10
C LEU A 9 47.98 -4.30 -30.60
N LEU A 10 47.28 -3.19 -30.29
CA LEU A 10 46.83 -2.87 -28.94
C LEU A 10 45.56 -3.70 -28.67
N ALA A 11 45.67 -4.68 -27.78
CA ALA A 11 44.52 -5.37 -27.22
C ALA A 11 43.80 -4.43 -26.24
N GLY A 12 42.66 -3.89 -26.66
CA GLY A 12 41.79 -3.07 -25.82
C GLY A 12 41.04 -3.94 -24.81
N LEU A 13 41.32 -3.72 -23.53
CA LEU A 13 40.61 -4.29 -22.39
C LEU A 13 39.22 -3.66 -22.29
N CYS A 14 38.17 -4.35 -22.76
CA CYS A 14 36.78 -3.97 -22.51
C CYS A 14 36.40 -4.36 -21.07
N VAL A 15 36.38 -3.37 -20.17
CA VAL A 15 35.80 -3.53 -18.82
C VAL A 15 34.28 -3.39 -18.94
N VAL A 16 33.56 -4.50 -18.77
CA VAL A 16 32.10 -4.51 -18.69
C VAL A 16 31.71 -4.06 -17.28
N VAL A 17 31.19 -2.83 -17.16
CA VAL A 17 30.61 -2.32 -15.92
C VAL A 17 29.22 -2.93 -15.77
N LEU A 18 29.11 -3.99 -14.98
CA LEU A 18 27.83 -4.56 -14.55
C LEU A 18 27.18 -3.60 -13.55
N GLY A 19 26.28 -2.76 -14.04
CA GLY A 19 25.46 -1.89 -13.20
C GLY A 19 24.44 -2.71 -12.42
N SER A 20 24.68 -2.92 -11.12
CA SER A 20 23.68 -3.43 -10.19
C SER A 20 22.57 -2.40 -10.04
N ALA A 21 21.43 -2.64 -10.67
CA ALA A 21 20.21 -1.87 -10.41
C ALA A 21 19.75 -2.18 -8.97
N ALA A 22 20.04 -1.26 -8.04
CA ALA A 22 19.46 -1.32 -6.71
C ALA A 22 17.96 -1.07 -6.83
N THR A 23 17.16 -2.12 -6.66
CA THR A 23 15.71 -1.99 -6.45
C THR A 23 15.49 -1.10 -5.23
N PRO A 24 14.67 -0.04 -5.32
CA PRO A 24 14.35 0.77 -4.15
C PRO A 24 13.62 -0.11 -3.14
N THR A 25 14.29 -0.44 -2.04
CA THR A 25 13.64 -1.04 -0.87
C THR A 25 12.63 -0.02 -0.36
N ARG A 26 11.34 -0.29 -0.58
CA ARG A 26 10.25 0.45 0.05
C ARG A 26 10.46 0.34 1.56
N ALA A 27 10.89 1.43 2.18
CA ALA A 27 11.08 1.47 3.62
C ALA A 27 9.76 1.07 4.30
N GLU A 28 9.81 0.02 5.10
CA GLU A 28 8.70 -0.39 5.95
C GLU A 28 8.44 0.76 6.93
N PRO A 29 7.18 1.24 7.07
CA PRO A 29 6.89 2.33 7.98
C PRO A 29 7.28 1.93 9.40
N ALA A 30 8.15 2.73 10.03
CA ALA A 30 8.58 2.50 11.40
C ALA A 30 7.36 2.45 12.32
N THR A 31 7.18 1.33 13.03
CA THR A 31 6.07 1.12 13.95
C THR A 31 6.46 1.64 15.32
N THR A 32 5.69 2.60 15.85
CA THR A 32 5.88 3.10 17.21
C THR A 32 5.49 2.01 18.23
N PRO A 33 6.31 1.74 19.27
CA PRO A 33 5.95 0.77 20.31
C PRO A 33 4.64 1.14 20.99
N CYS A 34 3.73 0.17 21.15
CA CYS A 34 2.44 0.44 21.76
C CYS A 34 2.54 0.65 23.28
N PRO A 35 1.65 1.43 23.89
CA PRO A 35 1.63 1.62 25.34
C PRO A 35 1.38 0.28 26.07
N PRO A 36 1.83 0.17 27.33
CA PRO A 36 1.53 -0.99 28.17
C PRO A 36 0.02 -1.18 28.33
N ARG A 37 -0.46 -2.39 28.08
CA ARG A 37 -1.88 -2.78 28.22
C ARG A 37 -1.98 -4.24 28.63
N TRP A 38 -3.17 -4.63 29.10
CA TRP A 38 -3.47 -6.02 29.45
C TRP A 38 -3.38 -6.92 28.21
N GLY A 39 -3.01 -8.19 28.42
CA GLY A 39 -2.78 -9.15 27.33
C GLY A 39 -1.31 -9.19 26.91
N GLU A 40 -0.99 -8.64 25.73
CA GLU A 40 0.37 -8.57 25.18
C GLU A 40 0.90 -7.13 25.17
N PRO A 41 1.59 -6.68 26.24
CA PRO A 41 2.11 -5.31 26.34
C PRO A 41 3.08 -4.99 25.19
N GLY A 42 3.05 -3.76 24.70
CA GLY A 42 3.96 -3.31 23.64
C GLY A 42 3.57 -3.74 22.23
N LYS A 43 2.65 -4.70 22.08
CA LYS A 43 2.20 -5.17 20.77
C LYS A 43 0.93 -4.46 20.28
N PRO A 44 0.80 -4.24 18.96
CA PRO A 44 -0.45 -3.79 18.35
C PRO A 44 -1.64 -4.70 18.68
N LEU A 45 -2.82 -4.11 18.82
CA LEU A 45 -4.10 -4.82 18.92
C LEU A 45 -4.60 -5.24 17.54
N VAL A 46 -4.51 -4.34 16.56
CA VAL A 46 -4.97 -4.56 15.18
C VAL A 46 -3.73 -4.79 14.32
N THR A 47 -3.27 -6.04 14.28
CA THR A 47 -2.01 -6.44 13.64
C THR A 47 -2.14 -6.68 12.13
N SER A 48 -3.35 -6.87 11.62
CA SER A 48 -3.58 -7.29 10.24
C SER A 48 -4.64 -6.45 9.53
N ALA A 49 -4.54 -6.40 8.20
CA ALA A 49 -5.50 -5.73 7.34
C ALA A 49 -6.90 -6.35 7.48
N GLU A 50 -6.98 -7.67 7.59
CA GLU A 50 -8.24 -8.41 7.75
C GLU A 50 -8.97 -8.02 9.04
N THR A 51 -8.21 -7.85 10.13
CA THR A 51 -8.78 -7.40 11.40
C THR A 51 -9.30 -5.96 11.30
N ALA A 52 -8.56 -5.08 10.63
CA ALA A 52 -8.98 -3.70 10.40
C ALA A 52 -10.25 -3.62 9.54
N ILE A 53 -10.35 -4.44 8.49
CA ILE A 53 -11.54 -4.57 7.64
C ILE A 53 -12.73 -5.08 8.46
N ALA A 54 -12.54 -6.08 9.33
CA ALA A 54 -13.62 -6.60 10.17
C ALA A 54 -14.18 -5.54 11.13
N ILE A 55 -13.30 -4.73 11.74
CA ILE A 55 -13.70 -3.60 12.58
C ILE A 55 -14.48 -2.57 11.75
N TYR A 56 -13.97 -2.21 10.57
CA TYR A 56 -14.64 -1.28 9.66
C TYR A 56 -16.05 -1.76 9.30
N VAL A 57 -16.23 -3.01 8.88
CA VAL A 57 -17.54 -3.56 8.49
C VAL A 57 -18.51 -3.55 9.68
N ALA A 58 -18.04 -3.83 10.89
CA ALA A 58 -18.87 -3.74 12.09
C ALA A 58 -19.34 -2.30 12.35
N VAL A 59 -18.43 -1.32 12.24
CA VAL A 59 -18.74 0.12 12.38
C VAL A 59 -19.66 0.61 11.26
N GLU A 60 -19.38 0.26 10.01
CA GLU A 60 -20.16 0.64 8.83
C GLU A 60 -21.63 0.20 8.97
N ARG A 61 -21.85 -1.05 9.38
CA ARG A 61 -23.21 -1.58 9.56
C ARG A 61 -24.03 -0.80 10.60
N ASP A 62 -23.39 -0.31 11.65
CA ASP A 62 -24.05 0.39 12.75
C ASP A 62 -24.19 1.90 12.47
N PHE A 63 -23.13 2.52 11.96
CA PHE A 63 -23.04 3.97 11.78
C PHE A 63 -23.52 4.45 10.40
N PHE A 64 -23.44 3.60 9.37
CA PHE A 64 -23.80 3.94 8.00
C PHE A 64 -24.64 2.83 7.35
N PRO A 65 -25.85 2.55 7.86
CA PRO A 65 -26.69 1.43 7.40
C PRO A 65 -27.16 1.57 5.94
N ALA A 66 -27.04 2.76 5.36
CA ALA A 66 -27.35 3.05 3.96
C ALA A 66 -26.15 2.81 3.01
N ALA A 67 -25.06 2.21 3.50
CA ALA A 67 -23.94 1.83 2.66
C ALA A 67 -24.40 0.97 1.47
N ASP A 68 -23.73 1.13 0.33
CA ASP A 68 -23.99 0.35 -0.87
C ASP A 68 -22.88 -0.70 -1.10
N PRO A 69 -22.96 -1.87 -0.44
CA PRO A 69 -21.97 -2.93 -0.62
C PRO A 69 -22.09 -3.62 -1.99
N VAL A 70 -23.17 -3.38 -2.74
CA VAL A 70 -23.34 -3.96 -4.08
C VAL A 70 -22.61 -3.09 -5.10
N GLY A 71 -22.81 -1.78 -5.03
CA GLY A 71 -22.12 -0.82 -5.87
C GLY A 71 -20.64 -0.66 -5.50
N PHE A 72 -20.27 -0.82 -4.23
CA PHE A 72 -18.89 -0.72 -3.76
C PHE A 72 -18.49 -2.00 -3.02
N PRO A 73 -18.20 -3.10 -3.74
CA PRO A 73 -18.07 -4.42 -3.14
C PRO A 73 -16.77 -4.62 -2.35
N GLN A 74 -15.75 -3.82 -2.61
CA GLN A 74 -14.42 -4.02 -2.02
C GLN A 74 -14.21 -3.13 -0.80
N VAL A 75 -13.56 -3.67 0.23
CA VAL A 75 -13.04 -2.92 1.37
C VAL A 75 -11.54 -3.13 1.41
N GLU A 76 -10.78 -2.04 1.47
CA GLU A 76 -9.33 -2.08 1.53
C GLU A 76 -8.86 -1.50 2.86
N ALA A 77 -7.81 -2.11 3.43
CA ALA A 77 -7.08 -1.57 4.56
C ALA A 77 -5.62 -1.32 4.14
N VAL A 78 -5.22 -0.05 4.18
CA VAL A 78 -3.86 0.39 3.84
C VAL A 78 -3.08 0.66 5.11
N ASP A 79 -1.93 0.02 5.24
CA ASP A 79 -1.00 0.26 6.34
C ASP A 79 -0.36 1.66 6.24
N ARG A 80 -0.49 2.45 7.30
CA ARG A 80 0.07 3.80 7.42
C ARG A 80 1.06 3.92 8.59
N GLY A 81 1.64 2.80 9.03
CA GLY A 81 2.55 2.70 10.17
C GLY A 81 1.78 2.41 11.45
N ASP A 82 1.39 3.47 12.18
CA ASP A 82 0.76 3.34 13.51
C ASP A 82 -0.78 3.12 13.45
N TRP A 83 -1.34 3.09 12.24
CA TRP A 83 -2.78 2.97 12.00
C TRP A 83 -3.08 2.36 10.62
N TRP A 84 -4.33 1.91 10.46
CA TRP A 84 -4.91 1.44 9.20
C TRP A 84 -5.85 2.49 8.62
N ALA A 85 -5.64 2.88 7.37
CA ALA A 85 -6.66 3.60 6.60
C ALA A 85 -7.60 2.56 5.97
N VAL A 86 -8.86 2.55 6.36
CA VAL A 86 -9.83 1.55 5.90
C VAL A 86 -11.00 2.22 5.20
N PHE A 87 -11.32 1.79 4.00
CA PHE A 87 -12.37 2.39 3.18
C PHE A 87 -12.98 1.37 2.23
N ARG A 88 -14.25 1.59 1.87
CA ARG A 88 -14.96 0.84 0.85
C ARG A 88 -14.85 1.54 -0.51
N TYR A 89 -14.64 0.77 -1.57
CA TYR A 89 -14.47 1.29 -2.94
C TYR A 89 -14.98 0.32 -4.01
N ARG A 90 -15.04 0.81 -5.25
CA ARG A 90 -15.26 0.01 -6.45
C ARG A 90 -13.92 -0.10 -7.19
N PRO A 91 -13.43 -1.31 -7.47
CA PRO A 91 -12.19 -1.48 -8.23
C PRO A 91 -12.34 -0.94 -9.64
N ALA A 92 -11.22 -0.60 -10.28
CA ALA A 92 -11.25 -0.26 -11.70
C ALA A 92 -11.71 -1.47 -12.52
N GLU A 93 -12.64 -1.25 -13.44
CA GLU A 93 -13.15 -2.29 -14.33
C GLU A 93 -12.63 -2.04 -15.74
N GLN A 94 -12.33 -3.12 -16.47
CA GLN A 94 -11.97 -3.01 -17.87
C GLN A 94 -13.23 -3.06 -18.73
N GLY A 95 -13.46 -1.99 -19.49
CA GLY A 95 -14.56 -1.89 -20.44
C GLY A 95 -14.37 -2.80 -21.65
N ALA A 96 -15.45 -2.96 -22.44
CA ALA A 96 -15.47 -3.82 -23.62
C ALA A 96 -14.40 -3.44 -24.67
N ASP A 97 -14.05 -2.16 -24.75
CA ASP A 97 -13.08 -1.62 -25.71
C ASP A 97 -11.65 -1.52 -25.13
N GLY A 98 -11.42 -2.11 -23.96
CA GLY A 98 -10.13 -2.09 -23.26
C GLY A 98 -9.87 -0.81 -22.44
N GLU A 99 -10.82 0.12 -22.39
CA GLU A 99 -10.78 1.29 -21.52
C GLU A 99 -10.82 0.89 -20.03
N LEU A 100 -10.12 1.63 -19.18
CA LEU A 100 -10.24 1.48 -17.72
C LEU A 100 -11.30 2.43 -17.20
N LEU A 101 -12.38 1.87 -16.66
CA LEU A 101 -13.40 2.60 -15.92
C LEU A 101 -12.94 2.75 -14.47
N LEU A 102 -12.36 3.91 -14.16
CA LEU A 102 -12.04 4.28 -12.79
C LEU A 102 -13.23 5.01 -12.17
N THR A 103 -13.72 4.48 -11.05
CA THR A 103 -14.64 5.21 -10.18
C THR A 103 -13.80 5.95 -9.15
N SER A 104 -13.50 7.23 -9.38
CA SER A 104 -12.86 8.06 -8.36
C SER A 104 -13.89 8.45 -7.31
N GLY A 105 -13.65 8.08 -6.05
CA GLY A 105 -14.51 8.50 -4.95
C GLY A 105 -15.78 7.67 -4.84
N GLY A 106 -15.92 6.95 -3.72
CA GLY A 106 -17.06 6.04 -3.54
C GLY A 106 -18.26 6.66 -2.80
N GLY A 107 -18.14 7.86 -2.25
CA GLY A 107 -19.15 8.39 -1.32
C GLY A 107 -19.29 7.57 -0.04
N GLN A 108 -18.51 6.50 0.13
CA GLN A 108 -18.64 5.54 1.23
C GLN A 108 -17.73 5.92 2.39
N LEU A 109 -18.02 5.30 3.54
CA LEU A 109 -17.29 5.48 4.78
C LEU A 109 -15.78 5.19 4.60
N SER A 110 -14.96 6.06 5.15
CA SER A 110 -13.51 5.91 5.31
C SER A 110 -13.19 6.23 6.76
N VAL A 111 -12.34 5.41 7.37
CA VAL A 111 -11.96 5.54 8.77
C VAL A 111 -10.47 5.32 8.95
N ARG A 112 -9.94 5.89 10.02
CA ARG A 112 -8.66 5.52 10.60
C ARG A 112 -8.89 4.56 11.76
N ILE A 113 -8.10 3.48 11.82
CA ILE A 113 -8.09 2.54 12.94
C ILE A 113 -6.69 2.48 13.53
N ALA A 114 -6.50 2.96 14.76
CA ALA A 114 -5.21 2.90 15.43
C ALA A 114 -4.79 1.45 15.72
N LYS A 115 -3.53 1.11 15.43
CA LYS A 115 -3.07 -0.27 15.58
C LYS A 115 -2.93 -0.69 17.05
N CYS A 116 -2.58 0.22 17.94
CA CYS A 116 -2.26 -0.12 19.33
C CYS A 116 -3.47 -0.44 20.20
N ASP A 117 -4.56 0.28 20.04
CA ASP A 117 -5.76 0.21 20.88
C ASP A 117 -7.05 -0.03 20.07
N GLY A 118 -6.97 -0.06 18.74
CA GLY A 118 -8.14 -0.23 17.88
C GLY A 118 -9.05 0.99 17.81
N ALA A 119 -8.60 2.16 18.30
CA ALA A 119 -9.42 3.37 18.29
C ALA A 119 -9.78 3.76 16.85
N VAL A 120 -11.08 3.95 16.62
CA VAL A 120 -11.63 4.41 15.34
C VAL A 120 -11.72 5.93 15.36
N SER A 121 -11.10 6.60 14.39
CA SER A 121 -11.08 8.06 14.26
C SER A 121 -11.16 8.48 12.79
N ASP A 122 -11.17 9.80 12.55
CA ASP A 122 -11.17 10.40 11.20
C ASP A 122 -12.22 9.79 10.27
N VAL A 123 -13.44 9.67 10.77
CA VAL A 123 -14.57 9.07 10.07
C VAL A 123 -15.16 10.08 9.08
N HIS A 124 -15.08 9.78 7.79
CA HIS A 124 -15.59 10.66 6.73
C HIS A 124 -16.11 9.85 5.53
N LEU A 125 -16.89 10.49 4.66
CA LEU A 125 -17.25 9.91 3.37
C LEU A 125 -16.16 10.23 2.34
N THR A 126 -15.76 9.24 1.55
CA THR A 126 -14.85 9.41 0.42
C THR A 126 -15.51 10.28 -0.65
N ARG A 127 -14.78 11.26 -1.20
CA ARG A 127 -15.25 12.13 -2.27
C ARG A 127 -14.84 11.59 -3.63
#